data_AF-A0A8W8ITY0-F1
#
_entry.id   AF-A0A8W8ITY0-F1
#
_cell.length_a   1.000
_cell.length_b   1.000
_cell.length_c   1.000
_cell.angle_alpha   90.00
_cell.angle_beta   90.00
_cell.angle_gamma   90.00
#
_symmetry.space_group_name_H-M   'P 1'
#
loop_
_entity.id
_entity.type
_entity.pdbx_description
1 polymer ?
#
loop_
_entity_poly.entity_id
_entity_poly.type
_entity_poly.pdbx_seq_one_letter_code
_entity_poly.pdbx_strand_id
1 'polypeptide(L)'
;SYRLSKQEAASSFGDDRMLIEKYIDNPRHIEMQVLCDKHGNALWLNERECSIQRRNQKVIEEAPSTFVDPDMRRRMGEQATALAKQVQYSSAGTVEFLVDSQKNFYFLEMNTRLQVEHPITECITGIDIVHQMIRSAKGHKLLYSQSDIPIDGWSFECRVYAEDPYKSFGMPSIGRLEKYIEPSHIDQVRCDSGIQEGSEISVYYDPMICKLVTYGSNRQEALDVMVKALDSYVIKGVTHNIPLLRDIVTEERFVAGNISTNYLPTVYPDGFKGRMLSASESVDLVAMAAVMYIKDKLVSRSFKNQSRIPLSLNQPKSWSLSVSLNEENYPLQVSLAGDEVVVESQDQKMNIPFDLDTSSPLINMKINGQNKLFQLSKRIGAGLYKLRFFGTVYEVRVLEQFASEMSKLMPVKQEVDMSSLILAPMPGVLKSVAVKPGDMVAEGQEVCILEAMKMQNSMTSARVAKVKKVNFQQGQTVDEGDVIVEFE
;
A
#
# COMPACT_ATOMS: atom_id res chain seq x y z
N SER A 1 -24.42 -34.42 10.19
CA SER A 1 -24.62 -33.27 11.09
C SER A 1 -25.84 -32.41 10.77
N TYR A 2 -26.73 -32.75 9.83
CA TYR A 2 -27.97 -31.97 9.57
C TYR A 2 -29.00 -32.03 10.72
N ARG A 3 -29.15 -33.21 11.34
CA ARG A 3 -30.09 -33.43 12.45
C ARG A 3 -29.78 -32.56 13.68
N LEU A 4 -28.49 -32.39 13.99
CA LEU A 4 -28.04 -31.61 15.15
C LEU A 4 -28.27 -30.11 14.92
N SER A 5 -27.86 -29.58 13.76
CA SER A 5 -28.11 -28.17 13.41
C SER A 5 -29.60 -27.84 13.37
N LYS A 6 -30.44 -28.77 12.89
CA LYS A 6 -31.89 -28.63 12.89
C LYS A 6 -32.48 -28.57 14.31
N GLN A 7 -31.99 -29.41 15.22
CA GLN A 7 -32.41 -29.41 16.62
C GLN A 7 -31.98 -28.14 17.35
N GLU A 8 -30.76 -27.67 17.09
CA GLU A 8 -30.21 -26.43 17.65
C GLU A 8 -30.95 -25.18 17.15
N ALA A 9 -31.29 -25.13 15.86
CA ALA A 9 -32.08 -24.04 15.30
C ALA A 9 -33.50 -24.00 15.89
N ALA A 10 -34.15 -25.16 16.00
CA ALA A 10 -35.46 -25.28 16.62
C ALA A 10 -35.45 -24.86 18.10
N SER A 11 -34.41 -25.24 18.86
CA SER A 11 -34.30 -24.88 20.27
C SER A 11 -33.96 -23.40 20.50
N SER A 12 -33.13 -22.81 19.64
CA SER A 12 -32.61 -21.45 19.83
C SER A 12 -33.51 -20.39 19.20
N PHE A 13 -34.17 -20.71 18.08
CA PHE A 13 -34.91 -19.75 17.26
C PHE A 13 -36.37 -20.15 17.00
N GLY A 14 -36.82 -21.32 17.47
CA GLY A 14 -38.18 -21.80 17.23
C GLY A 14 -38.48 -22.19 15.78
N ASP A 15 -37.44 -22.28 14.94
CA ASP A 15 -37.54 -22.54 13.50
C ASP A 15 -36.49 -23.59 13.10
N ASP A 16 -36.94 -24.65 12.44
CA ASP A 16 -36.12 -25.81 12.08
C ASP A 16 -35.68 -25.80 10.60
N ARG A 17 -36.00 -24.72 9.88
CA ARG A 17 -35.60 -24.53 8.48
C ARG A 17 -34.10 -24.33 8.38
N MET A 18 -33.49 -25.02 7.43
CA MET A 18 -32.05 -24.97 7.16
C MET A 18 -31.82 -24.35 5.79
N LEU A 19 -30.85 -23.43 5.71
CA LEU A 19 -30.31 -22.95 4.45
C LEU A 19 -29.15 -23.88 4.05
N ILE A 20 -29.16 -24.36 2.81
CA ILE A 20 -28.04 -25.11 2.23
C ILE A 20 -27.51 -24.30 1.07
N GLU A 21 -26.27 -23.84 1.20
CA GLU A 21 -25.59 -23.06 0.18
C GLU A 21 -24.35 -23.82 -0.29
N LYS A 22 -24.04 -23.70 -1.58
CA LYS A 22 -22.80 -24.26 -2.10
C LYS A 22 -21.62 -23.47 -1.54
N TYR A 23 -20.78 -24.14 -0.77
CA TYR A 23 -19.52 -23.57 -0.31
C TYR A 23 -18.57 -23.38 -1.50
N ILE A 24 -18.00 -22.19 -1.62
CA ILE A 24 -16.97 -21.84 -2.62
C ILE A 24 -15.62 -21.88 -1.91
N ASP A 25 -14.77 -22.83 -2.28
CA ASP A 25 -13.44 -22.98 -1.71
C ASP A 25 -12.41 -22.13 -2.45
N ASN A 26 -11.48 -21.53 -1.70
CA ASN A 26 -10.44 -20.63 -2.23
C ASN A 26 -10.96 -19.66 -3.30
N PRO A 27 -12.03 -18.89 -2.99
CA PRO A 27 -12.70 -18.05 -3.97
C PRO A 27 -11.71 -17.07 -4.61
N ARG A 28 -11.77 -16.98 -5.93
CA ARG A 28 -11.14 -15.92 -6.73
C ARG A 28 -12.19 -14.97 -7.25
N HIS A 29 -11.97 -13.67 -7.10
CA HIS A 29 -12.85 -12.66 -7.65
C HIS A 29 -12.36 -12.30 -9.04
N ILE A 30 -13.08 -12.76 -10.05
CA ILE A 30 -12.72 -12.60 -11.46
C ILE A 30 -13.89 -11.95 -12.17
N GLU A 31 -13.62 -10.88 -12.90
CA GLU A 31 -14.65 -10.08 -13.53
C GLU A 31 -14.40 -9.90 -15.01
N MET A 32 -15.47 -9.78 -15.79
CA MET A 32 -15.42 -9.64 -17.24
C MET A 32 -15.83 -8.24 -17.64
N GLN A 33 -14.95 -7.52 -18.34
CA GLN A 33 -15.29 -6.23 -18.92
C GLN A 33 -16.19 -6.45 -20.13
N VAL A 34 -17.36 -5.82 -20.16
CA VAL A 34 -18.24 -5.80 -21.34
C VAL A 34 -18.37 -4.41 -21.91
N LEU A 35 -18.56 -4.34 -23.22
CA LEU A 35 -18.80 -3.12 -23.97
C LEU A 35 -19.98 -3.34 -24.92
N CYS A 36 -20.99 -2.48 -24.81
CA CYS A 36 -22.26 -2.60 -25.54
C CYS A 36 -22.66 -1.28 -26.22
N ASP A 37 -23.51 -1.37 -27.24
CA ASP A 37 -24.13 -0.22 -27.88
C ASP A 37 -25.65 -0.34 -28.04
N LYS A 38 -26.29 0.78 -28.42
CA LYS A 38 -27.74 0.86 -28.65
C LYS A 38 -28.19 0.12 -29.92
N HIS A 39 -27.29 -0.53 -30.64
CA HIS A 39 -27.56 -1.28 -31.88
C HIS A 39 -27.61 -2.80 -31.63
N GLY A 40 -27.52 -3.24 -30.37
CA GLY A 40 -27.56 -4.65 -29.98
C GLY A 40 -26.22 -5.37 -30.05
N ASN A 41 -25.12 -4.64 -30.31
CA ASN A 41 -23.78 -5.22 -30.24
C ASN A 41 -23.32 -5.30 -28.78
N ALA A 42 -22.67 -6.40 -28.41
CA ALA A 42 -22.01 -6.58 -27.13
C ALA A 42 -20.75 -7.42 -27.31
N LEU A 43 -19.65 -6.98 -26.70
CA LEU A 43 -18.33 -7.57 -26.74
C LEU A 43 -17.81 -7.73 -25.31
N TRP A 44 -16.90 -8.68 -25.08
CA TRP A 44 -16.10 -8.72 -23.86
C TRP A 44 -14.65 -8.33 -24.15
N LEU A 45 -14.03 -7.59 -23.23
CA LEU A 45 -12.66 -7.07 -23.32
C LEU A 45 -11.71 -7.85 -22.39
N ASN A 46 -11.91 -9.17 -22.33
CA ASN A 46 -11.24 -10.10 -21.41
C ASN A 46 -11.53 -9.82 -19.92
N GLU A 47 -10.96 -10.66 -19.06
CA GLU A 47 -11.16 -10.66 -17.62
C GLU A 47 -10.08 -9.90 -16.86
N ARG A 48 -10.46 -9.50 -15.64
CA ARG A 48 -9.56 -9.01 -14.60
C ARG A 48 -9.70 -9.89 -13.36
N GLU A 49 -8.60 -10.15 -12.69
CA GLU A 49 -8.60 -10.78 -11.37
C GLU A 49 -8.39 -9.73 -10.28
N CYS A 50 -9.35 -9.63 -9.36
CA CYS A 50 -9.41 -8.65 -8.28
C CYS A 50 -9.37 -9.34 -6.90
N SER A 51 -8.78 -10.54 -6.83
CA SER A 51 -8.75 -11.37 -5.62
C SER A 51 -8.02 -10.69 -4.45
N ILE A 52 -7.08 -9.78 -4.71
CA ILE A 52 -6.33 -9.08 -3.64
C ILE A 52 -7.15 -7.88 -3.14
N GLN A 53 -7.88 -8.11 -2.05
CA GLN A 53 -8.77 -7.12 -1.45
C GLN A 53 -8.68 -7.09 0.08
N ARG A 54 -8.96 -5.94 0.67
CA ARG A 54 -9.06 -5.71 2.12
C ARG A 54 -10.48 -5.29 2.47
N ARG A 55 -11.20 -6.08 3.28
CA ARG A 55 -12.60 -5.76 3.69
C ARG A 55 -13.48 -5.39 2.48
N ASN A 56 -13.38 -6.17 1.40
CA ASN A 56 -14.07 -5.95 0.10
C ASN A 56 -13.64 -4.70 -0.69
N GLN A 57 -12.60 -3.98 -0.24
CA GLN A 57 -11.96 -2.93 -1.02
C GLN A 57 -10.81 -3.55 -1.82
N LYS A 58 -10.88 -3.47 -3.15
CA LYS A 58 -9.83 -3.97 -4.04
C LYS A 58 -8.52 -3.19 -3.82
N VAL A 59 -7.39 -3.89 -3.81
CA VAL A 59 -6.07 -3.34 -3.50
C VAL A 59 -5.12 -3.49 -4.69
N ILE A 60 -5.07 -4.69 -5.27
CA ILE A 60 -4.30 -5.00 -6.48
C ILE A 60 -5.17 -5.79 -7.45
N GLU A 61 -5.16 -5.37 -8.70
CA GLU A 61 -5.88 -5.98 -9.80
C GLU A 61 -4.91 -6.37 -10.92
N GLU A 62 -5.20 -7.47 -11.62
CA GLU A 62 -4.39 -7.92 -12.76
C GLU A 62 -5.25 -8.35 -13.96
N ALA A 63 -4.70 -8.16 -15.17
CA ALA A 63 -5.31 -8.60 -16.41
C ALA A 63 -4.23 -9.14 -17.36
N PRO A 64 -4.42 -10.34 -17.97
CA PRO A 64 -5.47 -11.33 -17.68
C PRO A 64 -5.31 -12.01 -16.30
N SER A 65 -6.16 -12.99 -15.97
CA SER A 65 -6.01 -13.83 -14.77
C SER A 65 -5.02 -14.96 -15.01
N THR A 66 -4.21 -15.29 -14.00
CA THR A 66 -3.31 -16.47 -14.01
C THR A 66 -4.08 -17.79 -13.96
N PHE A 67 -5.33 -17.76 -13.49
CA PHE A 67 -6.13 -18.96 -13.24
C PHE A 67 -6.99 -19.37 -14.45
N VAL A 68 -7.38 -18.38 -15.26
CA VAL A 68 -8.35 -18.51 -16.36
C VAL A 68 -7.64 -18.96 -17.64
N ASP A 69 -7.99 -20.16 -18.09
CA ASP A 69 -7.56 -20.69 -19.39
C ASP A 69 -8.45 -20.19 -20.54
N PRO A 70 -8.04 -20.37 -21.82
CA PRO A 70 -8.80 -19.86 -22.96
C PRO A 70 -10.25 -20.36 -23.08
N ASP A 71 -10.54 -21.62 -22.68
CA ASP A 71 -11.91 -22.15 -22.75
C ASP A 71 -12.79 -21.49 -21.69
N MET A 72 -12.31 -21.43 -20.46
CA MET A 72 -13.00 -20.77 -19.37
C MET A 72 -13.25 -19.29 -19.69
N ARG A 73 -12.23 -18.57 -20.20
CA ARG A 73 -12.34 -17.15 -20.61
C ARG A 73 -13.47 -16.94 -21.61
N ARG A 74 -13.51 -17.77 -22.65
CA ARG A 74 -14.57 -17.72 -23.67
C ARG A 74 -15.94 -17.94 -23.04
N ARG A 75 -16.09 -18.99 -22.22
CA ARG A 75 -17.38 -19.31 -21.56
C ARG A 75 -17.86 -18.18 -20.66
N MET A 76 -16.96 -17.57 -19.88
CA MET A 76 -17.27 -16.41 -19.06
C MET A 76 -17.66 -15.19 -19.92
N GLY A 77 -16.91 -14.90 -20.99
CA GLY A 77 -17.17 -13.80 -21.91
C GLY A 77 -18.50 -13.92 -22.66
N GLU A 78 -18.81 -15.11 -23.15
CA GLU A 78 -20.08 -15.43 -23.81
C GLU A 78 -21.26 -15.28 -22.84
N GLN A 79 -21.14 -15.76 -21.60
CA GLN A 79 -22.19 -15.58 -20.60
C GLN A 79 -22.34 -14.12 -20.16
N ALA A 80 -21.25 -13.39 -19.97
CA ALA A 80 -21.26 -11.97 -19.60
C ALA A 80 -21.93 -11.11 -20.68
N THR A 81 -21.60 -11.35 -21.95
CA THR A 81 -22.25 -10.64 -23.07
C THR A 81 -23.68 -11.07 -23.31
N ALA A 82 -24.03 -12.34 -23.09
CA ALA A 82 -25.41 -12.80 -23.14
C ALA A 82 -26.27 -12.11 -22.06
N LEU A 83 -25.75 -12.01 -20.83
CA LEU A 83 -26.40 -11.25 -19.74
C LEU A 83 -26.59 -9.79 -20.15
N ALA A 84 -25.55 -9.13 -20.64
CA ALA A 84 -25.59 -7.72 -21.05
C ALA A 84 -26.64 -7.49 -22.16
N LYS A 85 -26.74 -8.38 -23.15
CA LYS A 85 -27.77 -8.32 -24.19
C LYS A 85 -29.17 -8.50 -23.62
N GLN A 86 -29.36 -9.44 -22.69
CA GLN A 86 -30.67 -9.74 -22.10
C GLN A 86 -31.24 -8.56 -21.32
N VAL A 87 -30.39 -7.77 -20.66
CA VAL A 87 -30.78 -6.55 -19.94
C VAL A 87 -30.70 -5.30 -20.82
N GLN A 88 -30.46 -5.45 -22.13
CA GLN A 88 -30.32 -4.36 -23.11
C GLN A 88 -29.30 -3.30 -22.67
N TYR A 89 -28.17 -3.76 -22.13
CA TYR A 89 -27.14 -2.89 -21.60
C TYR A 89 -26.50 -2.03 -22.69
N SER A 90 -26.09 -0.81 -22.34
CA SER A 90 -25.43 0.14 -23.24
C SER A 90 -24.22 0.74 -22.51
N SER A 91 -23.19 1.15 -23.26
CA SER A 91 -21.90 1.63 -22.72
C SER A 91 -21.02 0.48 -22.19
N ALA A 92 -20.06 0.79 -21.34
CA ALA A 92 -19.20 -0.18 -20.66
C ALA A 92 -19.82 -0.60 -19.30
N GLY A 93 -19.61 -1.86 -18.93
CA GLY A 93 -20.02 -2.41 -17.65
C GLY A 93 -19.18 -3.64 -17.31
N THR A 94 -19.30 -4.15 -16.10
CA THR A 94 -18.49 -5.28 -15.65
C THR A 94 -19.38 -6.32 -15.02
N VAL A 95 -19.20 -7.59 -15.41
CA VAL A 95 -19.89 -8.73 -14.82
C VAL A 95 -18.92 -9.43 -13.87
N GLU A 96 -19.27 -9.49 -12.60
CA GLU A 96 -18.40 -10.06 -11.56
C GLU A 96 -18.74 -11.53 -11.31
N PHE A 97 -17.71 -12.36 -11.22
CA PHE A 97 -17.82 -13.76 -10.92
C PHE A 97 -17.00 -14.14 -9.69
N LEU A 98 -17.50 -15.13 -8.95
CA LEU A 98 -16.69 -15.91 -8.00
C LEU A 98 -16.29 -17.23 -8.67
N VAL A 99 -15.01 -17.54 -8.62
CA VAL A 99 -14.44 -18.76 -9.21
C VAL A 99 -13.91 -19.65 -8.11
N ASP A 100 -14.31 -20.93 -8.14
CA ASP A 100 -13.83 -21.96 -7.22
C ASP A 100 -12.55 -22.66 -7.71
N SER A 101 -11.94 -23.48 -6.86
CA SER A 101 -10.69 -24.20 -7.18
C SER A 101 -10.81 -25.16 -8.36
N GLN A 102 -12.02 -25.57 -8.72
CA GLN A 102 -12.32 -26.47 -9.84
C GLN A 102 -12.64 -25.72 -11.13
N LYS A 103 -12.43 -24.39 -11.17
CA LYS A 103 -12.74 -23.51 -12.30
C LYS A 103 -14.23 -23.43 -12.64
N ASN A 104 -15.12 -23.76 -11.70
CA ASN A 104 -16.50 -23.35 -11.85
C ASN A 104 -16.60 -21.87 -11.48
N PHE A 105 -17.38 -21.13 -12.26
CA PHE A 105 -17.61 -19.70 -12.03
C PHE A 105 -19.09 -19.44 -11.79
N TYR A 106 -19.38 -18.53 -10.88
CA TYR A 106 -20.73 -18.16 -10.46
C TYR A 106 -20.88 -16.65 -10.55
N PHE A 107 -22.01 -16.21 -11.08
CA PHE A 107 -22.35 -14.79 -11.15
C PHE A 107 -22.57 -14.22 -9.74
N LEU A 108 -21.92 -13.10 -9.45
CA LEU A 108 -22.14 -12.34 -8.21
C LEU A 108 -23.06 -11.16 -8.48
N GLU A 109 -22.62 -10.22 -9.31
CA GLU A 109 -23.41 -9.08 -9.75
C GLU A 109 -22.91 -8.47 -11.06
N MET A 110 -23.62 -7.46 -11.58
CA MET A 110 -23.16 -6.65 -12.70
C MET A 110 -23.09 -5.18 -12.27
N ASN A 111 -21.90 -4.60 -12.41
CA ASN A 111 -21.66 -3.20 -12.14
C ASN A 111 -21.94 -2.36 -13.39
N THR A 112 -22.99 -1.54 -13.31
CA THR A 112 -23.52 -0.76 -14.45
C THR A 112 -22.80 0.59 -14.63
N ARG A 113 -21.47 0.57 -14.59
CA ARG A 113 -20.59 1.73 -14.71
C ARG A 113 -19.20 1.30 -15.16
N LEU A 114 -18.35 2.28 -15.49
CA LEU A 114 -16.92 2.03 -15.64
C LEU A 114 -16.34 1.58 -14.29
N GLN A 115 -15.53 0.53 -14.32
CA GLN A 115 -14.79 0.10 -13.13
C GLN A 115 -13.54 0.94 -12.93
N VAL A 116 -13.07 1.04 -11.68
CA VAL A 116 -11.89 1.84 -11.33
C VAL A 116 -10.66 1.27 -12.03
N GLU A 117 -10.56 -0.05 -11.97
CA GLU A 117 -9.56 -0.97 -12.51
C GLU A 117 -9.71 -1.26 -14.01
N HIS A 118 -10.40 -0.41 -14.77
CA HIS A 118 -10.43 -0.55 -16.23
C HIS A 118 -9.06 -0.35 -16.94
N PRO A 119 -8.08 0.44 -16.42
CA PRO A 119 -6.82 0.67 -17.11
C PRO A 119 -6.04 -0.60 -17.46
N ILE A 120 -6.05 -1.63 -16.62
CA ILE A 120 -5.35 -2.89 -16.92
C ILE A 120 -5.96 -3.63 -18.11
N THR A 121 -7.27 -3.47 -18.33
CA THR A 121 -7.92 -3.95 -19.57
C THR A 121 -7.46 -3.13 -20.76
N GLU A 122 -7.40 -1.80 -20.64
CA GLU A 122 -6.94 -0.94 -21.73
C GLU A 122 -5.48 -1.25 -22.12
N CYS A 123 -4.62 -1.52 -21.13
CA CYS A 123 -3.20 -1.82 -21.35
C CYS A 123 -2.96 -3.13 -22.12
N ILE A 124 -3.80 -4.15 -21.96
CA ILE A 124 -3.64 -5.42 -22.71
C ILE A 124 -4.47 -5.48 -24.01
N THR A 125 -5.46 -4.60 -24.16
CA THR A 125 -6.33 -4.58 -25.34
C THR A 125 -5.99 -3.47 -26.34
N GLY A 126 -5.35 -2.39 -25.89
CA GLY A 126 -5.15 -1.17 -26.66
C GLY A 126 -6.44 -0.37 -26.89
N ILE A 127 -7.53 -0.70 -26.18
CA ILE A 127 -8.84 -0.06 -26.35
C ILE A 127 -9.05 0.97 -25.24
N ASP A 128 -9.23 2.22 -25.63
CA ASP A 128 -9.74 3.28 -24.74
C ASP A 128 -11.24 3.05 -24.52
N ILE A 129 -11.58 2.58 -23.31
CA ILE A 129 -12.95 2.23 -22.93
C ILE A 129 -13.78 3.50 -22.80
N VAL A 130 -13.22 4.59 -22.26
CA VAL A 130 -13.92 5.87 -22.10
C VAL A 130 -14.29 6.45 -23.46
N HIS A 131 -13.40 6.36 -24.45
CA HIS A 131 -13.70 6.74 -25.83
C HIS A 131 -14.87 5.92 -26.39
N GLN A 132 -14.89 4.60 -26.21
CA GLN A 132 -16.01 3.77 -26.66
C GLN A 132 -17.32 4.10 -25.92
N MET A 133 -17.25 4.40 -24.62
CA MET A 133 -18.42 4.83 -23.85
C MET A 133 -19.03 6.11 -24.43
N ILE A 134 -18.21 7.12 -24.76
CA ILE A 134 -18.68 8.37 -25.38
C ILE A 134 -19.29 8.11 -26.76
N ARG A 135 -18.65 7.26 -27.58
CA ARG A 135 -19.18 6.87 -28.90
C ARG A 135 -20.53 6.19 -28.82
N SER A 136 -20.64 5.18 -27.96
CA SER A 136 -21.87 4.42 -27.72
C SER A 136 -22.99 5.33 -27.18
N ALA A 137 -22.66 6.23 -26.24
CA ALA A 137 -23.60 7.21 -25.71
C ALA A 137 -24.17 8.15 -26.79
N LYS A 138 -23.32 8.56 -27.75
CA LYS A 138 -23.71 9.36 -28.92
C LYS A 138 -24.50 8.58 -29.99
N GLY A 139 -24.65 7.26 -29.83
CA GLY A 139 -25.41 6.39 -30.73
C GLY A 139 -24.59 5.83 -31.89
N HIS A 140 -23.26 5.88 -31.82
CA HIS A 140 -22.42 5.16 -32.78
C HIS A 140 -22.38 3.66 -32.45
N LYS A 141 -22.13 2.84 -33.48
CA LYS A 141 -21.79 1.42 -33.30
C LYS A 141 -20.39 1.29 -32.68
N LEU A 142 -20.15 0.16 -32.01
CA LEU A 142 -18.82 -0.22 -31.56
C LEU A 142 -17.83 -0.28 -32.74
N LEU A 143 -16.59 0.15 -32.51
CA LEU A 143 -15.54 0.13 -33.55
C LEU A 143 -14.99 -1.26 -33.82
N TYR A 144 -15.16 -2.17 -32.87
CA TYR A 144 -14.52 -3.48 -32.85
C TYR A 144 -15.57 -4.59 -32.95
N SER A 145 -15.12 -5.76 -33.38
CA SER A 145 -15.79 -7.04 -33.24
C SER A 145 -15.06 -7.91 -32.21
N GLN A 146 -15.64 -9.04 -31.81
CA GLN A 146 -15.04 -9.88 -30.77
C GLN A 146 -13.69 -10.48 -31.22
N SER A 147 -13.50 -10.70 -32.51
CA SER A 147 -12.23 -11.18 -33.09
C SER A 147 -11.13 -10.13 -33.10
N ASP A 148 -11.47 -8.84 -32.95
CA ASP A 148 -10.49 -7.75 -32.95
C ASP A 148 -9.89 -7.49 -31.56
N ILE A 149 -10.43 -8.12 -30.50
CA ILE A 149 -10.01 -7.89 -29.12
C ILE A 149 -8.78 -8.75 -28.79
N PRO A 150 -7.58 -8.16 -28.62
CA PRO A 150 -6.38 -8.94 -28.35
C PRO A 150 -6.24 -9.22 -26.84
N ILE A 151 -5.24 -10.05 -26.52
CA ILE A 151 -4.62 -10.14 -25.21
C ILE A 151 -3.12 -9.96 -25.46
N ASP A 152 -2.63 -8.72 -25.35
CA ASP A 152 -1.22 -8.39 -25.57
C ASP A 152 -0.54 -8.16 -24.22
N GLY A 153 0.28 -9.13 -23.80
CA GLY A 153 1.02 -9.06 -22.55
C GLY A 153 0.18 -9.21 -21.28
N TRP A 154 0.62 -8.50 -20.24
CA TRP A 154 0.01 -8.52 -18.90
C TRP A 154 0.02 -7.11 -18.30
N SER A 155 -0.95 -6.81 -17.44
CA SER A 155 -1.01 -5.55 -16.72
C SER A 155 -1.44 -5.73 -15.27
N PHE A 156 -0.90 -4.88 -14.40
CA PHE A 156 -1.25 -4.77 -12.99
C PHE A 156 -1.68 -3.35 -12.66
N GLU A 157 -2.63 -3.20 -11.74
CA GLU A 157 -2.98 -1.95 -11.10
C GLU A 157 -2.81 -2.11 -9.60
N CYS A 158 -2.12 -1.15 -8.99
CA CYS A 158 -2.06 -0.98 -7.55
C CYS A 158 -2.81 0.30 -7.19
N ARG A 159 -3.80 0.20 -6.29
CA ARG A 159 -4.46 1.38 -5.74
C ARG A 159 -3.61 1.99 -4.64
N VAL A 160 -2.96 3.10 -4.95
CA VAL A 160 -2.19 3.85 -3.97
C VAL A 160 -3.15 4.70 -3.15
N TYR A 161 -3.29 4.37 -1.87
CA TYR A 161 -4.17 5.02 -0.91
C TYR A 161 -3.38 5.81 0.13
N ALA A 162 -3.94 6.93 0.57
CA ALA A 162 -3.54 7.66 1.76
C ALA A 162 -4.03 6.91 3.01
N GLU A 163 -3.39 5.78 3.30
CA GLU A 163 -3.74 4.85 4.36
C GLU A 163 -2.48 4.28 5.03
N ASP A 164 -2.54 4.01 6.33
CA ASP A 164 -1.45 3.41 7.10
C ASP A 164 -1.56 1.88 7.14
N PRO A 165 -0.74 1.14 6.36
CA PRO A 165 -0.85 -0.31 6.29
C PRO A 165 -0.47 -1.00 7.61
N TYR A 166 0.31 -0.34 8.48
CA TYR A 166 0.73 -0.87 9.78
C TYR A 166 -0.41 -0.84 10.82
N LYS A 167 -1.46 -0.05 10.57
CA LYS A 167 -2.63 0.07 11.43
C LYS A 167 -3.86 -0.55 10.75
N SER A 168 -4.20 -1.79 11.13
CA SER A 168 -5.38 -2.50 10.62
C SER A 168 -5.48 -2.57 9.08
N PHE A 169 -4.34 -2.70 8.40
CA PHE A 169 -4.20 -2.73 6.94
C PHE A 169 -4.63 -1.48 6.18
N GLY A 170 -4.70 -0.31 6.81
CA GLY A 170 -4.87 0.95 6.12
C GLY A 170 -5.90 1.86 6.76
N MET A 171 -5.58 2.27 7.98
CA MET A 171 -6.25 3.38 8.61
C MET A 171 -6.05 4.65 7.76
N PRO A 172 -7.12 5.37 7.36
CA PRO A 172 -7.01 6.59 6.57
C PRO A 172 -6.03 7.62 7.11
N SER A 173 -5.31 8.29 6.22
CA SER A 173 -4.40 9.38 6.50
C SER A 173 -4.84 10.62 5.72
N ILE A 174 -4.94 11.73 6.44
CA ILE A 174 -5.25 13.04 5.84
C ILE A 174 -4.05 13.96 5.93
N GLY A 175 -4.07 15.02 5.12
CA GLY A 175 -3.07 16.07 5.18
C GLY A 175 -2.57 16.51 3.81
N ARG A 176 -1.58 17.38 3.84
CA ARG A 176 -1.03 17.99 2.63
C ARG A 176 0.11 17.14 2.06
N LEU A 177 0.13 16.97 0.74
CA LEU A 177 1.23 16.33 0.02
C LEU A 177 2.41 17.30 -0.08
N GLU A 178 3.37 17.18 0.84
CA GLU A 178 4.58 18.02 0.88
C GLU A 178 5.50 17.77 -0.31
N LYS A 179 5.60 16.50 -0.72
CA LYS A 179 6.36 16.07 -1.90
C LYS A 179 5.59 14.97 -2.59
N TYR A 180 5.41 15.09 -3.90
CA TYR A 180 4.69 14.10 -4.70
C TYR A 180 5.39 13.95 -6.06
N ILE A 181 6.01 12.80 -6.29
CA ILE A 181 6.68 12.46 -7.54
C ILE A 181 6.20 11.09 -7.99
N GLU A 182 5.43 11.08 -9.08
CA GLU A 182 4.99 9.85 -9.73
C GLU A 182 6.14 9.15 -10.46
N PRO A 183 6.10 7.81 -10.56
CA PRO A 183 7.08 7.03 -11.31
C PRO A 183 6.87 7.06 -12.83
N SER A 184 6.25 8.12 -13.38
CA SER A 184 5.91 8.25 -14.80
C SER A 184 7.11 8.38 -15.75
N HIS A 185 8.32 8.53 -15.21
CA HIS A 185 9.58 8.51 -15.94
C HIS A 185 10.05 7.09 -16.29
N ILE A 186 9.38 6.05 -15.78
CA ILE A 186 9.69 4.64 -16.05
C ILE A 186 8.81 4.17 -17.22
N ASP A 187 9.42 3.53 -18.21
CA ASP A 187 8.69 2.95 -19.34
C ASP A 187 7.67 1.91 -18.87
N GLN A 188 6.51 1.88 -19.54
CA GLN A 188 5.39 0.96 -19.24
C GLN A 188 4.73 1.21 -17.88
N VAL A 189 4.83 2.43 -17.36
CA VAL A 189 4.07 2.93 -16.21
C VAL A 189 3.00 3.91 -16.69
N ARG A 190 1.77 3.71 -16.22
CA ARG A 190 0.66 4.66 -16.34
C ARG A 190 0.21 5.06 -14.94
N CYS A 191 0.09 6.36 -14.69
CA CYS A 191 -0.42 6.91 -13.44
C CYS A 191 -1.73 7.65 -13.74
N ASP A 192 -2.84 7.14 -13.22
CA ASP A 192 -4.11 7.87 -13.24
C ASP A 192 -4.31 8.51 -11.85
N SER A 193 -3.97 9.79 -11.71
CA SER A 193 -4.08 10.55 -10.47
C SER A 193 -5.01 11.76 -10.63
N GLY A 194 -5.64 12.16 -9.52
CA GLY A 194 -6.52 13.35 -9.44
C GLY A 194 -5.93 14.48 -8.59
N ILE A 195 -4.63 14.41 -8.31
CA ILE A 195 -3.93 15.20 -7.30
C ILE A 195 -2.52 15.56 -7.80
N GLN A 196 -1.91 16.57 -7.17
CA GLN A 196 -0.55 17.04 -7.46
C GLN A 196 0.21 17.43 -6.19
N GLU A 197 1.52 17.65 -6.28
CA GLU A 197 2.32 18.18 -5.16
C GLU A 197 1.67 19.44 -4.57
N GLY A 198 1.54 19.48 -3.26
CA GLY A 198 0.88 20.56 -2.52
C GLY A 198 -0.64 20.41 -2.33
N SER A 199 -1.28 19.41 -2.95
CA SER A 199 -2.71 19.10 -2.74
C SER A 199 -2.98 18.61 -1.32
N GLU A 200 -4.23 18.70 -0.89
CA GLU A 200 -4.68 18.25 0.44
C GLU A 200 -5.61 17.04 0.32
N ILE A 201 -5.27 15.96 1.03
CA ILE A 201 -6.13 14.79 1.19
C ILE A 201 -7.12 15.10 2.32
N SER A 202 -8.35 15.43 1.95
CA SER A 202 -9.40 15.80 2.91
C SER A 202 -10.26 14.61 3.34
N VAL A 203 -10.88 14.70 4.52
CA VAL A 203 -11.82 13.69 5.06
C VAL A 203 -13.08 13.46 4.20
N TYR A 204 -13.40 14.38 3.27
CA TYR A 204 -14.68 14.39 2.55
C TYR A 204 -14.73 13.44 1.35
N TYR A 205 -13.58 12.96 0.89
CA TYR A 205 -13.45 12.14 -0.31
C TYR A 205 -12.77 10.81 0.01
N ASP A 206 -12.69 9.96 -1.02
CA ASP A 206 -11.99 8.68 -0.98
C ASP A 206 -10.46 8.89 -0.83
N PRO A 207 -9.73 8.00 -0.12
CA PRO A 207 -8.30 8.18 0.13
C PRO A 207 -7.40 7.85 -1.06
N MET A 208 -7.95 7.48 -2.22
CA MET A 208 -7.14 7.10 -3.38
C MET A 208 -6.34 8.29 -3.90
N ILE A 209 -5.02 8.11 -3.90
CA ILE A 209 -4.05 9.06 -4.41
C ILE A 209 -3.89 8.87 -5.93
N CYS A 210 -3.70 7.61 -6.34
CA CYS A 210 -3.36 7.26 -7.71
C CYS A 210 -3.68 5.79 -7.98
N LYS A 211 -4.13 5.49 -9.21
CA LYS A 211 -4.05 4.13 -9.74
C LYS A 211 -2.70 4.00 -10.45
N LEU A 212 -1.80 3.25 -9.83
CA LEU A 212 -0.50 2.96 -10.42
C LEU A 212 -0.63 1.71 -11.27
N VAL A 213 -0.51 1.87 -12.59
CA VAL A 213 -0.69 0.81 -13.56
C VAL A 213 0.65 0.49 -14.21
N THR A 214 0.98 -0.79 -14.33
CA THR A 214 2.13 -1.25 -15.12
C THR A 214 1.70 -2.32 -16.10
N TYR A 215 2.47 -2.47 -17.16
CA TYR A 215 2.24 -3.49 -18.17
C TYR A 215 3.55 -3.98 -18.77
N GLY A 216 3.51 -5.12 -19.46
CA GLY A 216 4.67 -5.72 -20.10
C GLY A 216 4.31 -6.94 -20.94
N SER A 217 5.29 -7.50 -21.64
CA SER A 217 5.06 -8.60 -22.59
C SER A 217 4.63 -9.91 -21.90
N ASN A 218 4.91 -10.02 -20.60
CA ASN A 218 4.49 -11.12 -19.75
C ASN A 218 4.28 -10.63 -18.31
N ARG A 219 3.69 -11.50 -17.48
CA ARG A 219 3.38 -11.19 -16.08
C ARG A 219 4.60 -10.76 -15.26
N GLN A 220 5.74 -11.44 -15.43
CA GLN A 220 6.95 -11.13 -14.67
C GLN A 220 7.51 -9.76 -15.04
N GLU A 221 7.54 -9.41 -16.34
CA GLU A 221 7.96 -8.08 -16.78
C GLU A 221 7.07 -6.97 -16.19
N ALA A 222 5.75 -7.15 -16.20
CA ALA A 222 4.83 -6.18 -15.62
C ALA A 222 5.01 -6.03 -14.10
N LEU A 223 5.31 -7.13 -13.37
CA LEU A 223 5.68 -7.11 -11.95
C LEU A 223 7.01 -6.40 -11.70
N ASP A 224 8.03 -6.68 -12.50
CA ASP A 224 9.35 -6.06 -12.36
C ASP A 224 9.27 -4.53 -12.58
N VAL A 225 8.41 -4.09 -13.50
CA VAL A 225 8.09 -2.65 -13.68
C VAL A 225 7.34 -2.12 -12.46
N MET A 226 6.35 -2.84 -11.93
CA MET A 226 5.59 -2.43 -10.73
C MET A 226 6.51 -2.26 -9.51
N VAL A 227 7.45 -3.17 -9.32
CA VAL A 227 8.48 -3.11 -8.29
C VAL A 227 9.28 -1.81 -8.38
N LYS A 228 9.81 -1.51 -9.57
CA LYS A 228 10.59 -0.27 -9.82
C LYS A 228 9.73 0.98 -9.63
N ALA A 229 8.48 0.93 -10.08
CA ALA A 229 7.55 2.05 -9.99
C ALA A 229 7.22 2.38 -8.53
N LEU A 230 6.86 1.38 -7.71
CA LEU A 230 6.59 1.55 -6.29
C LEU A 230 7.84 2.00 -5.50
N ASP A 231 9.02 1.48 -5.82
CA ASP A 231 10.27 1.92 -5.18
C ASP A 231 10.65 3.37 -5.57
N SER A 232 10.22 3.85 -6.73
CA SER A 232 10.48 5.22 -7.22
C SER A 232 9.38 6.23 -6.89
N TYR A 233 8.24 5.77 -6.36
CA TYR A 233 7.11 6.64 -6.05
C TYR A 233 7.37 7.39 -4.73
N VAL A 234 7.49 8.72 -4.81
CA VAL A 234 7.70 9.59 -3.65
C VAL A 234 6.39 10.24 -3.24
N ILE A 235 5.95 9.94 -2.02
CA ILE A 235 4.82 10.59 -1.36
C ILE A 235 5.29 11.01 0.05
N LYS A 236 5.19 12.30 0.36
CA LYS A 236 5.50 12.86 1.69
C LYS A 236 4.36 13.75 2.17
N GLY A 237 4.18 13.79 3.49
CA GLY A 237 3.17 14.61 4.17
C GLY A 237 1.95 13.80 4.64
N VAL A 238 1.66 12.66 4.02
CA VAL A 238 0.63 11.70 4.45
C VAL A 238 1.21 10.30 4.53
N THR A 239 0.62 9.45 5.37
CA THR A 239 0.91 8.01 5.37
C THR A 239 0.20 7.36 4.19
N HIS A 240 0.79 6.32 3.62
CA HIS A 240 0.28 5.67 2.41
C HIS A 240 0.63 4.19 2.35
N ASN A 241 -0.14 3.42 1.57
CA ASN A 241 -0.09 1.95 1.54
C ASN A 241 1.00 1.34 0.63
N ILE A 242 1.82 2.15 -0.06
CA ILE A 242 2.95 1.68 -0.89
C ILE A 242 3.80 0.58 -0.22
N PRO A 243 4.17 0.65 1.08
CA PRO A 243 4.95 -0.42 1.71
C PRO A 243 4.29 -1.80 1.59
N LEU A 244 2.96 -1.88 1.79
CA LEU A 244 2.19 -3.11 1.65
C LEU A 244 2.11 -3.55 0.20
N LEU A 245 1.78 -2.63 -0.72
CA LEU A 245 1.71 -2.93 -2.16
C LEU A 245 3.04 -3.51 -2.66
N ARG A 246 4.15 -2.86 -2.27
CA ARG A 246 5.50 -3.24 -2.67
C ARG A 246 5.90 -4.61 -2.13
N ASP A 247 5.45 -4.97 -0.93
CA ASP A 247 5.68 -6.28 -0.33
C ASP A 247 4.90 -7.37 -1.07
N ILE A 248 3.59 -7.16 -1.28
CA ILE A 248 2.70 -8.10 -1.98
C ILE A 248 3.22 -8.44 -3.39
N VAL A 249 3.63 -7.44 -4.18
CA VAL A 249 4.09 -7.69 -5.57
C VAL A 249 5.39 -8.50 -5.66
N THR A 250 6.08 -8.71 -4.53
CA THR A 250 7.26 -9.61 -4.42
C THR A 250 7.04 -10.81 -3.53
N GLU A 251 5.86 -10.99 -2.95
CA GLU A 251 5.54 -12.12 -2.11
C GLU A 251 5.33 -13.38 -2.98
N GLU A 252 5.83 -14.52 -2.49
CA GLU A 252 5.94 -15.76 -3.25
C GLU A 252 4.61 -16.25 -3.83
N ARG A 253 3.53 -16.23 -3.04
CA ARG A 253 2.21 -16.69 -3.50
C ARG A 253 1.63 -15.77 -4.55
N PHE A 254 1.80 -14.46 -4.41
CA PHE A 254 1.34 -13.49 -5.41
C PHE A 254 2.12 -13.62 -6.73
N VAL A 255 3.45 -13.78 -6.67
CA VAL A 255 4.30 -14.02 -7.84
C VAL A 255 3.94 -15.34 -8.53
N ALA A 256 3.65 -16.40 -7.75
CA ALA A 256 3.19 -17.69 -8.28
C ALA A 256 1.73 -17.68 -8.79
N GLY A 257 0.98 -16.59 -8.57
CA GLY A 257 -0.44 -16.50 -8.89
C GLY A 257 -1.34 -17.36 -7.98
N ASN A 258 -0.84 -17.85 -6.84
CA ASN A 258 -1.58 -18.63 -5.87
C ASN A 258 -2.33 -17.72 -4.88
N ILE A 259 -3.37 -17.05 -5.39
CA ILE A 259 -4.12 -16.02 -4.67
C ILE A 259 -5.59 -16.42 -4.50
N SER A 260 -6.25 -15.81 -3.52
CA SER A 260 -7.69 -15.91 -3.26
C SER A 260 -8.17 -14.65 -2.55
N THR A 261 -9.47 -14.48 -2.36
CA THR A 261 -10.01 -13.33 -1.59
C THR A 261 -9.59 -13.33 -0.12
N ASN A 262 -9.00 -14.43 0.37
CA ASN A 262 -8.46 -14.57 1.72
C ASN A 262 -6.93 -14.36 1.77
N TYR A 263 -6.33 -13.82 0.70
CA TYR A 263 -4.88 -13.64 0.60
C TYR A 263 -4.30 -12.82 1.76
N LEU A 264 -4.81 -11.62 2.03
CA LEU A 264 -4.24 -10.73 3.05
C LEU A 264 -4.27 -11.35 4.47
N PRO A 265 -5.39 -11.92 4.98
CA PRO A 265 -5.39 -12.61 6.26
C PRO A 265 -4.48 -13.86 6.29
N THR A 266 -4.22 -14.49 5.15
CA THR A 266 -3.38 -15.69 5.07
C THR A 266 -1.89 -15.33 5.12
N VAL A 267 -1.49 -14.29 4.39
CA VAL A 267 -0.08 -13.86 4.30
C VAL A 267 0.31 -12.98 5.49
N TYR A 268 -0.63 -12.19 6.01
CA TYR A 268 -0.42 -11.25 7.09
C TYR A 268 -1.43 -11.46 8.22
N PRO A 269 -1.40 -12.61 8.93
CA PRO A 269 -2.40 -12.93 9.96
C PRO A 269 -2.41 -11.93 11.13
N ASP A 270 -1.26 -11.34 11.45
CA ASP A 270 -1.09 -10.40 12.56
C ASP A 270 -1.02 -8.92 12.10
N GLY A 271 -1.50 -8.61 10.90
CA GLY A 271 -1.27 -7.29 10.31
C GLY A 271 0.03 -7.19 9.50
N PHE A 272 0.17 -6.13 8.71
CA PHE A 272 1.40 -5.82 8.00
C PHE A 272 2.42 -5.19 8.96
N LYS A 273 3.59 -5.83 9.12
CA LYS A 273 4.66 -5.39 10.04
C LYS A 273 5.84 -4.74 9.31
N GLY A 274 5.73 -4.52 8.00
CA GLY A 274 6.86 -4.10 7.16
C GLY A 274 7.71 -5.28 6.69
N ARG A 275 8.52 -5.03 5.67
CA ARG A 275 9.46 -6.01 5.14
C ARG A 275 10.63 -6.20 6.11
N MET A 276 10.93 -7.46 6.43
CA MET A 276 12.16 -7.82 7.12
C MET A 276 13.31 -7.91 6.11
N LEU A 277 14.42 -7.22 6.40
CA LEU A 277 15.61 -7.26 5.57
C LEU A 277 16.43 -8.53 5.86
N SER A 278 16.97 -9.15 4.83
CA SER A 278 18.04 -10.14 4.96
C SER A 278 19.34 -9.49 5.45
N ALA A 279 20.28 -10.28 5.96
CA ALA A 279 21.56 -9.77 6.46
C ALA A 279 22.31 -8.90 5.42
N SER A 280 22.31 -9.30 4.15
CA SER A 280 22.92 -8.51 3.07
C SER A 280 22.19 -7.20 2.81
N GLU A 281 20.86 -7.20 2.84
CA GLU A 281 20.05 -5.99 2.61
C GLU A 281 20.17 -5.00 3.79
N SER A 282 20.30 -5.51 5.02
CA SER A 282 20.62 -4.70 6.20
C SER A 282 21.98 -4.03 6.05
N VAL A 283 23.00 -4.74 5.55
CA VAL A 283 24.32 -4.16 5.28
C VAL A 283 24.25 -3.06 4.20
N ASP A 284 23.49 -3.28 3.12
CA ASP A 284 23.26 -2.27 2.07
C ASP A 284 22.66 -0.97 2.66
N LEU A 285 21.62 -1.11 3.50
CA LEU A 285 20.96 0.02 4.15
C LEU A 285 21.87 0.75 5.15
N VAL A 286 22.62 0.00 5.95
CA VAL A 286 23.59 0.53 6.92
C VAL A 286 24.70 1.29 6.21
N ALA A 287 25.22 0.76 5.09
CA ALA A 287 26.21 1.42 4.26
C ALA A 287 25.66 2.73 3.67
N MET A 288 24.43 2.73 3.15
CA MET A 288 23.74 3.93 2.67
C MET A 288 23.67 5.00 3.76
N ALA A 289 23.18 4.64 4.94
CA ALA A 289 23.07 5.58 6.06
C ALA A 289 24.44 6.16 6.46
N ALA A 290 25.49 5.33 6.49
CA ALA A 290 26.85 5.77 6.78
C ALA A 290 27.37 6.79 5.74
N VAL A 291 27.20 6.50 4.44
CA VAL A 291 27.62 7.41 3.37
C VAL A 291 26.84 8.73 3.43
N MET A 292 25.53 8.71 3.71
CA MET A 292 24.73 9.91 3.92
C MET A 292 25.25 10.75 5.08
N TYR A 293 25.55 10.11 6.20
CA TYR A 293 26.09 10.78 7.38
C TYR A 293 27.44 11.46 7.08
N ILE A 294 28.35 10.78 6.36
CA ILE A 294 29.63 11.38 5.95
C ILE A 294 29.39 12.56 5.00
N LYS A 295 28.49 12.43 4.03
CA LYS A 295 28.17 13.53 3.12
C LYS A 295 27.65 14.75 3.85
N ASP A 296 26.73 14.56 4.80
CA ASP A 296 26.19 15.63 5.63
C ASP A 296 27.26 16.29 6.50
N LYS A 297 28.16 15.50 7.09
CA LYS A 297 29.30 16.01 7.85
C LYS A 297 30.25 16.85 6.99
N LEU A 298 30.58 16.40 5.78
CA LEU A 298 31.46 17.16 4.90
C LEU A 298 30.80 18.45 4.40
N VAL A 299 29.51 18.40 4.03
CA VAL A 299 28.74 19.59 3.63
C VAL A 299 28.64 20.58 4.78
N SER A 300 28.44 20.14 6.02
CA SER A 300 28.37 21.02 7.20
C SER A 300 29.66 21.81 7.48
N ARG A 301 30.80 21.36 6.91
CA ARG A 301 32.10 22.02 7.02
C ARG A 301 32.40 22.94 5.84
N SER A 302 31.58 22.90 4.79
CA SER A 302 31.69 23.77 3.62
C SER A 302 30.99 25.09 3.90
N PHE A 303 31.78 26.11 4.26
CA PHE A 303 31.28 27.46 4.40
C PHE A 303 31.30 28.16 3.03
N LYS A 304 30.13 28.42 2.44
CA LYS A 304 30.01 29.14 1.15
C LYS A 304 30.25 30.64 1.25
N ASN A 305 30.14 31.21 2.45
CA ASN A 305 30.42 32.63 2.70
C ASN A 305 31.91 32.84 2.98
N GLN A 306 32.46 34.00 2.59
CA GLN A 306 33.81 34.39 2.98
C GLN A 306 33.90 34.45 4.50
N SER A 307 34.60 33.48 5.09
CA SER A 307 34.95 33.55 6.51
C SER A 307 35.97 34.66 6.70
N ARG A 308 35.72 35.57 7.65
CA ARG A 308 36.68 36.61 8.08
C ARG A 308 37.97 36.00 8.68
N ILE A 309 37.95 34.70 8.97
CA ILE A 309 39.06 33.92 9.53
C ILE A 309 39.33 32.75 8.59
N PRO A 310 40.59 32.52 8.16
CA PRO A 310 40.93 31.30 7.45
C PRO A 310 40.73 30.08 8.35
N LEU A 311 39.72 29.29 8.05
CA LEU A 311 39.46 28.01 8.71
C LEU A 311 40.37 26.96 8.07
N SER A 312 41.52 26.67 8.69
CA SER A 312 42.25 25.43 8.40
C SER A 312 41.59 24.28 9.14
N LEU A 313 40.51 23.76 8.57
CA LEU A 313 39.86 22.56 9.08
C LEU A 313 40.55 21.36 8.45
N ASN A 314 41.41 20.67 9.20
CA ASN A 314 41.90 19.34 8.80
C ASN A 314 40.70 18.44 8.50
N GLN A 315 40.48 18.14 7.22
CA GLN A 315 39.37 17.31 6.79
C GLN A 315 39.68 15.86 7.14
N PRO A 316 38.90 15.21 8.03
CA PRO A 316 39.06 13.79 8.30
C PRO A 316 38.82 13.03 6.99
N LYS A 317 39.68 12.06 6.75
CA LYS A 317 39.59 11.14 5.61
C LYS A 317 39.05 9.77 6.01
N SER A 318 38.91 9.52 7.32
CA SER A 318 38.38 8.29 7.88
C SER A 318 37.55 8.56 9.13
N TRP A 319 36.58 7.69 9.38
CA TRP A 319 35.67 7.72 10.51
C TRP A 319 35.40 6.31 11.00
N SER A 320 35.37 6.13 12.32
CA SER A 320 34.82 4.94 12.96
C SER A 320 33.39 5.24 13.39
N LEU A 321 32.44 4.59 12.74
CA LEU A 321 31.00 4.80 12.95
C LEU A 321 30.38 3.58 13.63
N SER A 322 29.27 3.82 14.33
CA SER A 322 28.37 2.82 14.85
C SER A 322 26.98 3.16 14.31
N VAL A 323 26.45 2.26 13.48
CA VAL A 323 25.13 2.42 12.86
C VAL A 323 24.16 1.50 13.56
N SER A 324 23.07 2.03 14.11
CA SER A 324 22.01 1.25 14.74
C SER A 324 20.82 1.09 13.81
N LEU A 325 20.37 -0.15 13.63
CA LEU A 325 19.19 -0.56 12.87
C LEU A 325 18.48 -1.67 13.67
N ASN A 326 17.19 -1.51 13.97
CA ASN A 326 16.40 -2.50 14.72
C ASN A 326 17.07 -2.97 16.03
N GLU A 327 17.59 -2.04 16.83
CA GLU A 327 18.33 -2.30 18.09
C GLU A 327 19.69 -3.00 17.94
N GLU A 328 20.01 -3.53 16.76
CA GLU A 328 21.33 -4.04 16.43
C GLU A 328 22.30 -2.89 16.11
N ASN A 329 23.57 -3.08 16.41
CA ASN A 329 24.63 -2.10 16.17
C ASN A 329 25.69 -2.66 15.21
N TYR A 330 25.96 -1.90 14.16
CA TYR A 330 26.89 -2.22 13.09
C TYR A 330 28.11 -1.30 13.21
N PRO A 331 29.26 -1.79 13.70
CA PRO A 331 30.50 -1.02 13.70
C PRO A 331 31.05 -0.95 12.28
N LEU A 332 31.32 0.25 11.78
CA LEU A 332 31.84 0.48 10.43
C LEU A 332 33.10 1.36 10.48
N GLN A 333 34.07 1.04 9.63
CA GLN A 333 35.14 1.96 9.25
C GLN A 333 34.81 2.56 7.89
N VAL A 334 34.77 3.89 7.82
CA VAL A 334 34.44 4.60 6.59
C VAL A 334 35.63 5.47 6.21
N SER A 335 36.05 5.44 4.95
CA SER A 335 37.14 6.28 4.45
C SER A 335 36.89 6.83 3.06
N LEU A 336 37.48 7.99 2.75
CA LEU A 336 37.44 8.59 1.42
C LEU A 336 38.59 8.07 0.56
N ALA A 337 38.27 7.57 -0.62
CA ALA A 337 39.23 7.10 -1.61
C ALA A 337 38.93 7.74 -2.99
N GLY A 338 39.48 8.93 -3.23
CA GLY A 338 39.16 9.70 -4.44
C GLY A 338 37.69 10.12 -4.45
N ASP A 339 36.96 9.71 -5.49
CA ASP A 339 35.52 9.98 -5.67
C ASP A 339 34.62 8.87 -5.07
N GLU A 340 35.21 7.93 -4.33
CA GLU A 340 34.49 6.84 -3.67
C GLU A 340 34.59 6.94 -2.14
N VAL A 341 33.59 6.39 -1.48
CA VAL A 341 33.59 6.08 -0.06
C VAL A 341 33.75 4.58 0.10
N VAL A 342 34.76 4.20 0.86
CA VAL A 342 35.00 2.82 1.26
C VAL A 342 34.33 2.61 2.62
N VAL A 343 33.35 1.71 2.67
CA VAL A 343 32.66 1.28 3.90
C VAL A 343 33.10 -0.15 4.22
N GLU A 344 33.78 -0.32 5.34
CA GLU A 344 34.27 -1.59 5.85
C GLU A 344 33.47 -2.00 7.10
N SER A 345 32.83 -3.15 7.01
CA SER A 345 32.27 -3.91 8.15
C SER A 345 33.22 -5.08 8.49
N GLN A 346 32.96 -5.82 9.57
CA GLN A 346 33.83 -6.91 10.03
C GLN A 346 34.15 -7.94 8.93
N ASP A 347 33.18 -8.24 8.05
CA ASP A 347 33.31 -9.28 7.02
C ASP A 347 33.23 -8.76 5.57
N GLN A 348 33.00 -7.46 5.37
CA GLN A 348 32.69 -6.91 4.04
C GLN A 348 33.31 -5.54 3.81
N LYS A 349 33.78 -5.31 2.58
CA LYS A 349 34.28 -4.03 2.11
C LYS A 349 33.49 -3.61 0.89
N MET A 350 32.89 -2.42 0.96
CA MET A 350 32.05 -1.86 -0.10
C MET A 350 32.67 -0.55 -0.59
N ASN A 351 32.84 -0.44 -1.90
CA ASN A 351 33.23 0.82 -2.54
C ASN A 351 31.99 1.46 -3.14
N ILE A 352 31.66 2.66 -2.69
CA ILE A 352 30.42 3.35 -3.02
C ILE A 352 30.79 4.70 -3.67
N PRO A 353 30.29 5.01 -4.89
CA PRO A 353 30.47 6.33 -5.48
C PRO A 353 29.95 7.45 -4.57
N PHE A 354 30.73 8.51 -4.37
CA PHE A 354 30.39 9.59 -3.45
C PHE A 354 29.54 10.71 -4.06
N ASP A 355 29.21 10.60 -5.35
CA ASP A 355 28.35 11.52 -6.09
C ASP A 355 26.85 11.28 -5.84
N LEU A 356 26.46 11.31 -4.57
CA LEU A 356 25.07 11.14 -4.14
C LEU A 356 24.32 12.46 -4.13
N ASP A 357 23.36 12.70 -5.03
CA ASP A 357 22.50 13.88 -4.89
C ASP A 357 21.60 13.75 -3.66
N THR A 358 21.97 14.45 -2.58
CA THR A 358 21.22 14.46 -1.33
C THR A 358 20.05 15.44 -1.31
N SER A 359 19.87 16.21 -2.39
CA SER A 359 18.71 17.08 -2.59
C SER A 359 17.53 16.35 -3.22
N SER A 360 17.79 15.30 -4.01
CA SER A 360 16.78 14.38 -4.51
C SER A 360 16.18 13.53 -3.37
N PRO A 361 14.85 13.33 -3.33
CA PRO A 361 14.24 12.37 -2.41
C PRO A 361 14.58 10.92 -2.79
N LEU A 362 14.90 10.64 -4.06
CA LEU A 362 15.31 9.35 -4.58
C LEU A 362 16.84 9.29 -4.66
N ILE A 363 17.42 8.28 -4.04
CA ILE A 363 18.86 8.09 -3.94
C ILE A 363 19.20 6.74 -4.59
N ASN A 364 19.77 6.81 -5.80
CA ASN A 364 20.32 5.65 -6.47
C ASN A 364 21.76 5.44 -6.01
N MET A 365 22.04 4.25 -5.51
CA MET A 365 23.37 3.87 -5.05
C MET A 365 23.78 2.53 -5.63
N LYS A 366 25.00 2.46 -6.16
CA LYS A 366 25.58 1.20 -6.64
C LYS A 366 26.33 0.53 -5.48
N ILE A 367 25.82 -0.60 -4.98
CA ILE A 367 26.44 -1.40 -3.93
C ILE A 367 26.74 -2.77 -4.50
N ASN A 368 27.98 -3.24 -4.35
CA ASN A 368 28.40 -4.57 -4.84
C ASN A 368 28.05 -4.80 -6.33
N GLY A 369 28.12 -3.75 -7.15
CA GLY A 369 27.78 -3.81 -8.57
C GLY A 369 26.29 -3.70 -8.91
N GLN A 370 25.39 -3.75 -7.92
CA GLN A 370 23.94 -3.65 -8.10
C GLN A 370 23.44 -2.24 -7.79
N ASN A 371 22.54 -1.72 -8.63
CA ASN A 371 21.84 -0.48 -8.34
C ASN A 371 20.75 -0.75 -7.31
N LYS A 372 20.78 0.02 -6.22
CA LYS A 372 19.78 0.01 -5.15
C LYS A 372 19.16 1.40 -5.07
N LEU A 373 17.85 1.46 -4.94
CA LEU A 373 17.10 2.69 -4.81
C LEU A 373 16.63 2.86 -3.37
N PHE A 374 17.04 3.96 -2.75
CA PHE A 374 16.60 4.36 -1.43
C PHE A 374 15.79 5.66 -1.54
N GLN A 375 14.90 5.90 -0.58
CA GLN A 375 14.32 7.23 -0.42
C GLN A 375 14.65 7.83 0.94
N LEU A 376 15.17 9.05 0.96
CA LEU A 376 15.32 9.78 2.21
C LEU A 376 13.95 10.33 2.62
N SER A 377 13.32 9.69 3.61
CA SER A 377 12.02 10.14 4.13
C SER A 377 12.20 11.36 5.03
N LYS A 378 13.07 11.27 6.05
CA LYS A 378 13.30 12.35 7.02
C LYS A 378 14.72 12.32 7.57
N ARG A 379 15.27 13.50 7.83
CA ARG A 379 16.48 13.69 8.67
C ARG A 379 16.04 14.16 10.05
N ILE A 380 16.52 13.48 11.07
CA ILE A 380 16.25 13.82 12.47
C ILE A 380 17.59 14.21 13.11
N GLY A 381 17.54 15.02 14.16
CA GLY A 381 18.74 15.38 14.92
C GLY A 381 19.46 14.16 15.50
N ALA A 382 20.72 14.36 15.93
CA ALA A 382 21.54 13.33 16.56
C ALA A 382 21.78 12.07 15.70
N GLY A 383 21.96 12.26 14.39
CA GLY A 383 22.36 11.21 13.46
C GLY A 383 21.27 10.21 13.08
N LEU A 384 20.00 10.51 13.40
CA LEU A 384 18.87 9.63 13.08
C LEU A 384 18.30 9.96 11.71
N TYR A 385 18.15 8.93 10.87
CA TYR A 385 17.58 9.01 9.53
C TYR A 385 16.36 8.08 9.43
N LYS A 386 15.34 8.52 8.69
CA LYS A 386 14.28 7.63 8.19
C LYS A 386 14.54 7.39 6.71
N LEU A 387 14.94 6.17 6.36
CA LEU A 387 15.23 5.76 4.99
C LEU A 387 14.18 4.75 4.55
N ARG A 388 13.66 4.91 3.35
CA ARG A 388 12.77 3.94 2.72
C ARG A 388 13.60 3.03 1.82
N PHE A 389 13.42 1.72 1.97
CA PHE A 389 14.05 0.70 1.15
C PHE A 389 13.04 -0.43 0.92
N PHE A 390 12.87 -0.87 -0.34
CA PHE A 390 11.81 -1.82 -0.73
C PHE A 390 10.41 -1.44 -0.21
N GLY A 391 10.05 -0.16 -0.36
CA GLY A 391 8.80 0.41 0.15
C GLY A 391 8.72 0.60 1.68
N THR A 392 9.47 -0.14 2.49
CA THR A 392 9.42 -0.07 3.96
C THR A 392 10.30 1.06 4.49
N VAL A 393 9.83 1.78 5.52
CA VAL A 393 10.61 2.84 6.19
C VAL A 393 11.37 2.24 7.36
N TYR A 394 12.68 2.44 7.38
CA TYR A 394 13.60 2.03 8.44
C TYR A 394 14.15 3.25 9.16
N GLU A 395 14.19 3.17 10.49
CA GLU A 395 14.89 4.14 11.32
C GLU A 395 16.33 3.69 11.53
N VAL A 396 17.28 4.51 11.10
CA VAL A 396 18.71 4.20 11.15
C VAL A 396 19.43 5.32 11.86
N ARG A 397 20.17 5.02 12.93
CA ARG A 397 20.96 6.01 13.67
C ARG A 397 22.44 5.82 13.39
N VAL A 398 23.09 6.85 12.89
CA VAL A 398 24.53 6.86 12.61
C VAL A 398 25.23 7.79 13.59
N LEU A 399 26.14 7.23 14.39
CA LEU A 399 26.98 7.97 15.33
C LEU A 399 28.45 7.66 15.08
N GLU A 400 29.33 8.59 15.42
CA GLU A 400 30.75 8.27 15.59
C GLU A 400 30.92 7.37 16.83
N GLN A 401 31.92 6.50 16.83
CA GLN A 401 32.12 5.47 17.86
C GLN A 401 32.04 6.03 19.29
N PHE A 402 32.76 7.12 19.55
CA PHE A 402 32.74 7.80 20.85
C PHE A 402 31.34 8.31 21.24
N ALA A 403 30.59 8.88 20.28
CA ALA A 403 29.23 9.35 20.52
C ALA A 403 28.26 8.19 20.77
N SER A 404 28.47 7.03 20.13
CA SER A 404 27.71 5.80 20.39
C SER A 404 27.99 5.24 21.79
N GLU A 405 29.23 5.30 22.26
CA GLU A 405 29.57 4.90 23.64
C GLU A 405 28.91 5.81 24.68
N MET A 406 28.89 7.12 24.44
CA MET A 406 28.23 8.08 25.32
C MET A 406 26.71 7.99 25.28
N SER A 407 26.11 7.62 24.14
CA SER A 407 24.65 7.50 24.02
C SER A 407 24.08 6.40 24.92
N LYS A 408 24.87 5.36 25.22
CA LYS A 408 24.50 4.29 26.16
C LYS A 408 24.31 4.78 27.60
N LEU A 409 24.84 5.95 27.94
CA LEU A 409 24.67 6.59 29.25
C LEU A 409 23.39 7.45 29.31
N MET A 410 22.70 7.65 28.19
CA MET A 410 21.47 8.43 28.17
C MET A 410 20.33 7.64 28.84
N PRO A 411 19.55 8.27 29.74
CA PRO A 411 18.39 7.62 30.34
C PRO A 411 17.40 7.16 29.27
N VAL A 412 16.87 5.95 29.44
CA VAL A 412 15.77 5.45 28.61
C VAL A 412 14.54 6.30 28.90
N LYS A 413 13.98 6.92 27.85
CA LYS A 413 12.74 7.67 27.97
C LYS A 413 11.62 6.68 28.27
N GLN A 414 11.00 6.78 29.44
CA GLN A 414 9.81 5.97 29.75
C GLN A 414 8.66 6.39 28.83
N GLU A 415 8.03 5.41 28.18
CA GLU A 415 6.79 5.65 27.49
C GLU A 415 5.72 6.03 28.52
N VAL A 416 4.92 7.05 28.19
CA VAL A 416 3.81 7.47 29.04
C VAL A 416 2.71 6.43 28.89
N ASP A 417 2.22 5.88 30.00
CA ASP A 417 1.10 4.96 29.99
C ASP A 417 -0.18 5.70 29.54
N MET A 418 -0.60 5.45 28.30
CA MET A 418 -1.82 6.01 27.70
C MET A 418 -3.00 5.01 27.76
N SER A 419 -2.88 3.89 28.48
CA SER A 419 -3.90 2.84 28.52
C SER A 419 -5.24 3.28 29.14
N SER A 420 -5.25 4.41 29.85
CA SER A 420 -6.45 5.05 30.38
C SER A 420 -7.15 5.96 29.38
N LEU A 421 -6.69 6.06 28.13
CA LEU A 421 -7.21 7.00 27.14
C LEU A 421 -7.59 6.27 25.84
N ILE A 422 -8.79 6.55 25.32
CA ILE A 422 -9.14 6.29 23.92
C ILE A 422 -8.84 7.56 23.15
N LEU A 423 -7.74 7.54 22.40
CA LEU A 423 -7.38 8.61 21.49
C LEU A 423 -8.04 8.38 20.13
N ALA A 424 -8.41 9.46 19.44
CA ALA A 424 -8.76 9.41 18.02
C ALA A 424 -7.52 8.94 17.24
N PRO A 425 -7.57 7.77 16.59
CA PRO A 425 -6.39 7.22 15.94
C PRO A 425 -6.13 7.91 14.59
N MET A 426 -7.13 8.60 14.05
CA MET A 426 -7.10 9.38 12.82
C MET A 426 -8.11 10.53 12.92
N PRO A 427 -7.95 11.61 12.12
CA PRO A 427 -8.94 12.67 12.06
C PRO A 427 -10.23 12.18 11.39
N GLY A 428 -11.39 12.58 11.89
CA GLY A 428 -12.68 12.13 11.37
C GLY A 428 -13.88 12.68 12.14
N VAL A 429 -15.06 12.13 11.86
CA VAL A 429 -16.31 12.50 12.53
C VAL A 429 -16.75 11.38 13.46
N LEU A 430 -17.07 11.73 14.70
CA LEU A 430 -17.57 10.78 15.69
C LEU A 430 -19.01 10.37 15.34
N LYS A 431 -19.19 9.21 14.71
CA LYS A 431 -20.49 8.78 14.18
C LYS A 431 -21.45 8.31 15.27
N SER A 432 -20.91 7.69 16.32
CA SER A 432 -21.65 7.31 17.52
C SER A 432 -20.72 7.24 18.73
N VAL A 433 -21.29 7.42 19.92
CA VAL A 433 -20.64 7.13 21.19
C VAL A 433 -21.56 6.17 21.95
N ALA A 434 -21.06 4.98 22.24
CA ALA A 434 -21.84 3.90 22.85
C ALA A 434 -21.83 3.95 24.39
N VAL A 435 -20.97 4.79 24.98
CA VAL A 435 -20.74 4.85 26.44
C VAL A 435 -20.97 6.24 27.01
N LYS A 436 -21.25 6.32 28.31
CA LYS A 436 -21.42 7.56 29.07
C LYS A 436 -20.45 7.61 30.26
N PRO A 437 -20.10 8.81 30.77
CA PRO A 437 -19.38 8.93 32.03
C PRO A 437 -20.06 8.16 33.16
N GLY A 438 -19.31 7.29 33.83
CA GLY A 438 -19.78 6.40 34.90
C GLY A 438 -20.01 4.95 34.47
N ASP A 439 -20.12 4.67 33.16
CA ASP A 439 -20.36 3.30 32.66
C ASP A 439 -19.14 2.39 32.87
N MET A 440 -19.39 1.13 33.21
CA MET A 440 -18.38 0.08 33.18
C MET A 440 -18.31 -0.52 31.78
N VAL A 441 -17.12 -0.56 31.19
CA VAL A 441 -16.86 -1.21 29.91
C VAL A 441 -16.06 -2.49 30.10
N ALA A 442 -16.42 -3.53 29.36
CA ALA A 442 -15.63 -4.75 29.27
C ALA A 442 -14.45 -4.58 28.28
N GLU A 443 -13.44 -5.43 28.41
CA GLU A 443 -12.40 -5.56 27.38
C GLU A 443 -13.02 -5.96 26.04
N GLY A 444 -12.61 -5.31 24.96
CA GLY A 444 -13.15 -5.48 23.61
C GLY A 444 -14.52 -4.83 23.39
N GLN A 445 -15.17 -4.25 24.41
CA GLN A 445 -16.45 -3.56 24.24
C GLN A 445 -16.28 -2.30 23.39
N GLU A 446 -17.18 -2.10 22.42
CA GLU A 446 -17.23 -0.89 21.61
C GLU A 446 -17.55 0.35 22.46
N VAL A 447 -16.76 1.40 22.25
CA VAL A 447 -16.82 2.68 22.96
C VAL A 447 -17.38 3.77 22.06
N CYS A 448 -16.89 3.88 20.83
CA CYS A 448 -17.38 4.83 19.83
C CYS A 448 -17.08 4.34 18.41
N ILE A 449 -17.80 4.88 17.43
CA ILE A 449 -17.53 4.66 16.01
C ILE A 449 -17.07 5.97 15.41
N LEU A 450 -15.91 5.95 14.75
CA LEU A 450 -15.32 7.09 14.06
C LEU A 450 -15.42 6.87 12.55
N GLU A 451 -15.98 7.85 11.86
CA GLU A 451 -16.14 7.83 10.40
C GLU A 451 -15.14 8.81 9.78
N ALA A 452 -14.24 8.31 8.93
CA ALA A 452 -13.41 9.15 8.07
C ALA A 452 -13.43 8.57 6.67
N MET A 453 -13.49 9.44 5.66
CA MET A 453 -13.37 9.03 4.25
C MET A 453 -14.37 7.93 3.85
N LYS A 454 -15.61 8.02 4.37
CA LYS A 454 -16.71 7.05 4.21
C LYS A 454 -16.44 5.65 4.76
N MET A 455 -15.39 5.50 5.58
CA MET A 455 -15.09 4.28 6.32
C MET A 455 -15.37 4.45 7.81
N GLN A 456 -16.05 3.48 8.40
CA GLN A 456 -16.34 3.44 9.83
C GLN A 456 -15.32 2.56 10.55
N ASN A 457 -14.72 3.07 11.62
CA ASN A 457 -13.80 2.36 12.50
C ASN A 457 -14.40 2.33 13.90
N SER A 458 -14.65 1.12 14.40
CA SER A 458 -15.11 0.90 15.77
C SER A 458 -13.91 0.94 16.72
N MET A 459 -14.00 1.77 17.75
CA MET A 459 -13.02 1.89 18.83
C MET A 459 -13.49 1.06 20.00
N THR A 460 -12.63 0.19 20.53
CA THR A 460 -12.95 -0.71 21.64
C THR A 460 -12.08 -0.45 22.86
N SER A 461 -12.57 -0.84 24.03
CA SER A 461 -11.78 -0.76 25.27
C SER A 461 -10.72 -1.87 25.31
N ALA A 462 -9.47 -1.53 25.60
CA ALA A 462 -8.38 -2.49 25.72
C ALA A 462 -8.40 -3.29 27.05
N ARG A 463 -9.21 -2.87 28.01
CA ARG A 463 -9.35 -3.53 29.32
C ARG A 463 -10.72 -3.27 29.93
N VAL A 464 -11.04 -3.99 31.01
CA VAL A 464 -12.18 -3.62 31.85
C VAL A 464 -11.87 -2.31 32.58
N ALA A 465 -12.70 -1.29 32.39
CA ALA A 465 -12.49 0.01 33.01
C ALA A 465 -13.82 0.77 33.21
N LYS A 466 -13.78 1.79 34.06
CA LYS A 466 -14.90 2.71 34.24
C LYS A 466 -14.66 3.98 33.45
N VAL A 467 -15.66 4.44 32.70
CA VAL A 467 -15.57 5.67 31.91
C VAL A 467 -15.56 6.86 32.86
N LYS A 468 -14.44 7.59 32.89
CA LYS A 468 -14.29 8.83 33.67
C LYS A 468 -14.93 10.00 32.95
N LYS A 469 -14.64 10.16 31.65
CA LYS A 469 -15.09 11.30 30.86
C LYS A 469 -15.18 10.96 29.37
N VAL A 470 -16.16 11.54 28.69
CA VAL A 470 -16.27 11.56 27.22
C VAL A 470 -16.12 13.02 26.79
N ASN A 471 -15.13 13.33 25.97
CA ASN A 471 -14.77 14.70 25.61
C ASN A 471 -15.47 15.21 24.34
N PHE A 472 -16.00 14.29 23.51
CA PHE A 472 -16.65 14.63 22.24
C PHE A 472 -18.04 14.00 22.12
N GLN A 473 -18.93 14.70 21.42
CA GLN A 473 -20.31 14.26 21.15
C GLN A 473 -20.44 13.69 19.74
N GLN A 474 -21.49 12.90 19.54
CA GLN A 474 -21.88 12.41 18.22
C GLN A 474 -22.01 13.57 17.22
N GLY A 475 -21.42 13.40 16.03
CA GLY A 475 -21.40 14.37 14.95
C GLY A 475 -20.25 15.38 15.00
N GLN A 476 -19.46 15.42 16.08
CA GLN A 476 -18.30 16.31 16.17
C GLN A 476 -17.09 15.74 15.41
N THR A 477 -16.29 16.65 14.84
CA THR A 477 -15.00 16.34 14.23
C THR A 477 -13.93 16.25 15.31
N VAL A 478 -13.04 15.28 15.19
CA VAL A 478 -11.86 15.07 16.05
C VAL A 478 -10.61 15.02 15.18
N ASP A 479 -9.49 15.48 15.73
CA ASP A 479 -8.15 15.38 15.12
C ASP A 479 -7.39 14.15 15.65
N GLU A 480 -6.32 13.74 14.96
CA GLU A 480 -5.48 12.62 15.41
C GLU A 480 -4.85 12.94 16.77
N GLY A 481 -4.98 12.01 17.71
CA GLY A 481 -4.46 12.16 19.08
C GLY A 481 -5.41 12.86 20.05
N ASP A 482 -6.56 13.36 19.60
CA ASP A 482 -7.57 13.90 20.51
C ASP A 482 -8.07 12.82 21.49
N VAL A 483 -8.15 13.17 22.77
CA VAL A 483 -8.67 12.26 23.80
C VAL A 483 -10.19 12.19 23.68
N ILE A 484 -10.74 11.10 23.12
CA ILE A 484 -12.19 10.92 22.99
C ILE A 484 -12.79 10.50 24.32
N VAL A 485 -12.23 9.46 24.93
CA VAL A 485 -12.71 8.89 26.20
C VAL A 485 -11.54 8.73 27.18
N GLU A 486 -11.77 9.10 28.43
CA GLU A 486 -10.88 8.86 29.55
C GLU A 486 -11.48 7.76 30.44
N PHE A 487 -10.66 6.80 30.83
CA PHE A 487 -10.97 5.76 31.81
C PHE A 487 -10.36 6.09 33.17
N GLU A 488 -10.96 5.56 34.23
CA GLU A 488 -10.42 5.57 35.60
C GLU A 488 -9.17 4.67 35.74
#